data_AF-A0A1F9BTL5-F1
#
_entry.id   AF-A0A1F9BTL5-F1
#
_cell.length_a   1.000
_cell.length_b   1.000
_cell.length_c   1.000
_cell.angle_alpha   90.00
_cell.angle_beta   90.00
_cell.angle_gamma   90.00
#
_symmetry.space_group_name_H-M   'P 1'
#
loop_
_entity.id
_entity.type
_entity.pdbx_description
1 polymer ?
#
loop_
_entity_poly.entity_id
_entity_poly.type
_entity_poly.pdbx_seq_one_letter_code
_entity_poly.pdbx_strand_id
1 'polypeptide(L)'
;MIMLLKSINYGFFGSGKRIKYMKPGIDLIYKLNGKIDEGINVFELSPILLSVGTLIHEAHRTIYPEDREIAINIKPFQKGSFEINILLCAQDILHQFLDFVKSDTGQNISLVLAYLGYTSQFSGVNLIQLISFVKGKLKSIEPLESGEFRHNSDDNTSITVVKEVNALYQNCNVQQNIYNSLGRPLELPNVDSIDSFIKHDEESTKITHKKRHCFINKSIFDVRIMYY
;
A
#
# COMPACT_ATOMS: atom_id res chain seq x y z
N MET A 1 3.99 -46.51 30.63
CA MET A 1 2.80 -46.66 29.78
C MET A 1 3.15 -46.09 28.40
N ILE A 2 3.62 -46.97 27.52
CA ILE A 2 3.98 -46.71 26.13
C ILE A 2 2.75 -47.03 25.28
N MET A 3 2.28 -46.10 24.44
CA MET A 3 1.42 -46.36 23.28
C MET A 3 1.34 -45.08 22.42
N LEU A 4 2.11 -44.99 21.35
CA LEU A 4 1.73 -45.31 19.95
C LEU A 4 1.17 -44.09 19.18
N LEU A 5 2.08 -43.20 18.74
CA LEU A 5 1.85 -42.35 17.57
C LEU A 5 1.96 -43.23 16.32
N LYS A 6 0.82 -43.79 15.88
CA LYS A 6 0.72 -44.42 14.56
C LYS A 6 0.64 -43.35 13.49
N SER A 7 1.67 -43.32 12.65
CA SER A 7 1.63 -43.09 11.20
C SER A 7 0.23 -42.83 10.62
N ILE A 8 0.00 -41.61 10.13
CA ILE A 8 -1.05 -41.37 9.14
C ILE A 8 -0.39 -41.50 7.77
N ASN A 9 -0.73 -42.63 7.15
CA ASN A 9 -0.32 -43.09 5.85
C ASN A 9 -0.73 -42.13 4.72
N TYR A 10 0.15 -42.14 3.70
CA TYR A 10 -0.05 -41.69 2.34
C TYR A 10 -1.42 -42.07 1.76
N GLY A 11 -2.19 -41.07 1.33
CA GLY A 11 -3.27 -41.21 0.37
C GLY A 11 -2.79 -40.83 -1.03
N PHE A 12 -2.32 -41.80 -1.80
CA PHE A 12 -2.19 -41.71 -3.26
C PHE A 12 -3.54 -42.09 -3.86
N PHE A 13 -4.28 -41.14 -4.44
CA PHE A 13 -5.39 -41.44 -5.34
C PHE A 13 -5.56 -40.33 -6.40
N GLY A 14 -5.27 -40.71 -7.65
CA GLY A 14 -5.84 -40.27 -8.93
C GLY A 14 -6.22 -38.80 -9.18
N SER A 15 -5.67 -38.26 -10.28
CA SER A 15 -6.00 -36.97 -10.94
C SER A 15 -5.30 -35.74 -10.35
N GLY A 16 -4.06 -35.54 -10.81
CA GLY A 16 -3.21 -34.41 -10.44
C GLY A 16 -3.72 -33.06 -10.97
N LYS A 17 -4.62 -32.43 -10.23
CA LYS A 17 -4.59 -30.96 -10.07
C LYS A 17 -3.97 -30.70 -8.70
N ARG A 18 -2.73 -30.20 -8.69
CA ARG A 18 -2.18 -29.56 -7.49
C ARG A 18 -3.16 -28.45 -7.10
N ILE A 19 -3.91 -28.64 -6.03
CA ILE A 19 -4.65 -27.54 -5.41
C ILE A 19 -3.55 -26.58 -4.93
N LYS A 20 -3.33 -25.51 -5.70
CA LYS A 20 -2.46 -24.42 -5.31
C LYS A 20 -3.09 -23.83 -4.06
N TYR A 21 -2.53 -24.12 -2.89
CA TYR A 21 -2.99 -23.52 -1.64
C TYR A 21 -3.06 -22.01 -1.83
N MET A 22 -4.28 -21.46 -1.77
CA MET A 22 -4.51 -20.02 -1.88
C MET A 22 -4.04 -19.41 -0.57
N LYS A 23 -2.92 -18.71 -0.62
CA LYS A 23 -2.35 -18.02 0.54
C LYS A 23 -3.33 -16.90 0.93
N PRO A 24 -3.80 -16.80 2.19
CA PRO A 24 -4.64 -15.68 2.60
C PRO A 24 -3.80 -14.41 2.57
N GLY A 25 -4.29 -13.37 1.88
CA GLY A 25 -3.59 -12.09 1.75
C GLY A 25 -3.75 -11.43 0.38
N ILE A 26 -3.23 -10.22 0.27
CA ILE A 26 -3.10 -9.47 -0.98
C ILE A 26 -1.63 -9.35 -1.34
N ASP A 27 -1.33 -9.69 -2.59
CA ASP A 27 -0.01 -9.56 -3.16
C ASP A 27 0.04 -8.29 -4.00
N LEU A 28 0.58 -7.21 -3.44
CA LEU A 28 0.86 -5.98 -4.18
C LEU A 28 2.19 -6.14 -4.92
N ILE A 29 2.19 -5.98 -6.23
CA ILE A 29 3.42 -5.81 -7.01
C ILE A 29 3.82 -4.34 -6.93
N TYR A 30 5.05 -4.09 -6.51
CA TYR A 30 5.70 -2.78 -6.52
C TYR A 30 6.94 -2.85 -7.41
N LYS A 31 6.90 -2.17 -8.54
CA LYS A 31 7.91 -2.30 -9.59
C LYS A 31 8.56 -0.96 -9.93
N LEU A 32 9.87 -0.91 -9.77
CA LEU A 32 10.71 0.20 -10.24
C LEU A 32 11.07 -0.05 -11.70
N ASN A 33 10.72 0.90 -12.57
CA ASN A 33 11.02 0.85 -14.00
C ASN A 33 12.12 1.87 -14.34
N GLY A 34 13.01 1.52 -15.27
CA GLY A 34 14.10 2.38 -15.73
C GLY A 34 15.35 1.55 -16.05
N LYS A 35 16.52 2.21 -16.08
CA LYS A 35 17.83 1.57 -16.33
C LYS A 35 18.40 0.94 -15.06
N ILE A 36 17.64 0.05 -14.44
CA ILE A 36 18.00 -0.61 -13.18
C ILE A 36 18.83 -1.88 -13.41
N ASP A 37 19.55 -1.96 -14.53
CA ASP A 37 20.16 -3.21 -14.98
C ASP A 37 21.30 -3.68 -14.08
N GLU A 38 22.02 -2.71 -13.53
CA GLU A 38 23.15 -2.87 -12.62
C GLU A 38 22.70 -3.00 -11.15
N GLY A 39 21.39 -2.93 -10.89
CA GLY A 39 20.81 -2.97 -9.55
C GLY A 39 20.60 -1.58 -8.94
N ILE A 40 20.17 -1.57 -7.69
CA ILE A 40 19.98 -0.37 -6.87
C ILE A 40 20.79 -0.57 -5.59
N ASN A 41 21.48 0.48 -5.13
CA ASN A 41 22.23 0.43 -3.89
C ASN A 41 21.30 0.02 -2.72
N VAL A 42 21.71 -0.98 -1.93
CA VAL A 42 20.93 -1.49 -0.80
C VAL A 42 20.59 -0.39 0.22
N PHE A 43 21.48 0.58 0.43
CA PHE A 43 21.25 1.70 1.34
C PHE A 43 20.22 2.70 0.80
N GLU A 44 19.93 2.68 -0.50
CA GLU A 44 18.80 3.41 -1.09
C GLU A 44 17.53 2.57 -1.08
N LEU A 45 17.63 1.30 -1.46
CA LEU A 45 16.49 0.42 -1.63
C LEU A 45 15.84 0.02 -0.30
N SER A 46 16.62 -0.35 0.71
CA SER A 46 16.10 -0.85 1.98
C SER A 46 15.20 0.18 2.70
N PRO A 47 15.58 1.47 2.81
CA PRO A 47 14.68 2.48 3.38
C PRO A 47 13.38 2.68 2.58
N ILE A 48 13.42 2.56 1.25
CA ILE A 48 12.23 2.66 0.39
C ILE A 48 11.26 1.52 0.70
N LEU A 49 11.76 0.27 0.73
CA LEU A 49 10.94 -0.89 1.03
C LEU A 49 10.36 -0.86 2.45
N LEU A 50 11.16 -0.41 3.43
CA LEU A 50 10.69 -0.18 4.80
C LEU A 50 9.55 0.84 4.83
N SER A 51 9.68 1.93 4.07
CA SER A 51 8.67 2.99 4.01
C SER A 51 7.37 2.50 3.36
N VAL A 52 7.45 1.68 2.30
CA VAL A 52 6.24 1.08 1.71
C VAL A 52 5.52 0.19 2.72
N GLY A 53 6.25 -0.67 3.44
CA GLY A 53 5.65 -1.53 4.47
C GLY A 53 5.03 -0.72 5.61
N THR A 54 5.78 0.25 6.14
CA THR A 54 5.31 1.12 7.23
C THR A 54 4.08 1.93 6.81
N LEU A 55 4.08 2.48 5.59
CA LEU A 55 2.95 3.23 5.05
C LEU A 55 1.66 2.40 4.99
N ILE A 56 1.73 1.18 4.45
CA ILE A 56 0.57 0.30 4.34
C ILE A 56 0.04 -0.08 5.73
N HIS A 57 0.94 -0.39 6.66
CA HIS A 57 0.58 -0.73 8.04
C HIS A 57 -0.12 0.44 8.75
N GLU A 58 0.48 1.63 8.73
CA GLU A 58 -0.07 2.83 9.38
C GLU A 58 -1.38 3.28 8.72
N ALA A 59 -1.49 3.17 7.40
CA ALA A 59 -2.70 3.53 6.68
C ALA A 59 -3.87 2.59 7.03
N HIS A 60 -3.62 1.29 7.08
CA HIS A 60 -4.63 0.31 7.49
C HIS A 60 -5.12 0.58 8.91
N ARG A 61 -4.20 0.74 9.87
CA ARG A 61 -4.55 1.06 11.26
C ARG A 61 -5.28 2.40 11.40
N THR A 62 -5.01 3.37 10.53
CA THR A 62 -5.70 4.67 10.53
C THR A 62 -7.16 4.56 10.08
N ILE A 63 -7.41 3.79 9.02
CA ILE A 63 -8.76 3.68 8.43
C ILE A 63 -9.59 2.63 9.15
N TYR A 64 -8.97 1.53 9.59
CA TYR A 64 -9.61 0.38 10.23
C TYR A 64 -8.92 0.05 11.56
N PRO A 65 -9.06 0.89 12.60
CA PRO A 65 -8.37 0.69 13.88
C PRO A 65 -8.84 -0.56 14.65
N GLU A 66 -10.05 -1.03 14.40
CA GLU A 66 -10.63 -2.23 15.02
C GLU A 66 -10.30 -3.52 14.24
N ASP A 67 -9.72 -3.41 13.04
CA ASP A 67 -9.30 -4.57 12.27
C ASP A 67 -8.05 -5.21 12.90
N ARG A 68 -7.84 -6.49 12.59
CA ARG A 68 -6.64 -7.20 13.04
C ARG A 68 -5.37 -6.57 12.47
N GLU A 69 -4.30 -6.66 13.22
CA GLU A 69 -2.98 -6.24 12.76
C GLU A 69 -2.57 -7.00 11.50
N ILE A 70 -1.91 -6.30 10.56
CA ILE A 70 -1.41 -6.88 9.32
C ILE A 70 0.10 -7.13 9.41
N ALA A 71 0.54 -8.28 8.88
CA ALA A 71 1.92 -8.62 8.63
C ALA A 71 2.28 -8.30 7.18
N ILE A 72 3.39 -7.59 6.97
CA ILE A 72 3.87 -7.25 5.63
C ILE A 72 5.19 -7.97 5.39
N ASN A 73 5.24 -8.77 4.33
CA ASN A 73 6.43 -9.48 3.91
C ASN A 73 6.80 -9.05 2.49
N ILE A 74 8.08 -8.81 2.25
CA ILE A 74 8.57 -8.38 0.93
C ILE A 74 9.47 -9.48 0.38
N LYS A 75 9.22 -9.88 -0.86
CA LYS A 75 10.12 -10.79 -1.60
C LYS A 75 10.45 -10.21 -2.98
N PRO A 76 11.68 -10.42 -3.47
CA PRO A 76 11.98 -10.12 -4.86
C PRO A 76 11.18 -11.07 -5.76
N PHE A 77 10.60 -10.54 -6.84
CA PHE A 77 9.85 -11.33 -7.81
C PHE A 77 10.57 -11.40 -9.16
N GLN A 78 10.99 -10.23 -9.67
CA GLN A 78 11.72 -10.06 -10.91
C GLN A 78 12.65 -8.84 -10.79
N LYS A 79 13.45 -8.57 -11.82
CA LYS A 79 14.35 -7.41 -11.85
C LYS A 79 13.58 -6.11 -11.55
N GLY A 80 13.99 -5.40 -10.50
CA GLY A 80 13.32 -4.18 -10.02
C GLY A 80 11.90 -4.33 -9.48
N SER A 81 11.40 -5.56 -9.36
CA SER A 81 10.03 -5.85 -8.97
C SER A 81 10.01 -6.58 -7.65
N PHE A 82 9.30 -6.00 -6.69
CA PHE A 82 9.11 -6.53 -5.36
C PHE A 82 7.65 -6.95 -5.21
N GLU A 83 7.43 -8.16 -4.76
CA GLU A 83 6.12 -8.64 -4.37
C GLU A 83 5.97 -8.43 -2.87
N ILE A 84 5.03 -7.54 -2.52
CA ILE A 84 4.69 -7.18 -1.15
C ILE A 84 3.48 -8.00 -0.77
N ASN A 85 3.72 -9.05 0.01
CA ASN A 85 2.69 -9.94 0.54
C ASN A 85 2.14 -9.33 1.84
N ILE A 86 0.90 -8.87 1.79
CA ILE A 86 0.17 -8.33 2.93
C ILE A 86 -0.73 -9.44 3.47
N LEU A 87 -0.48 -9.85 4.72
CA LEU A 87 -1.12 -10.96 5.41
C LEU A 87 -1.75 -10.45 6.69
N LEU A 88 -2.72 -11.18 7.26
CA LEU A 88 -3.18 -10.90 8.62
C LEU A 88 -2.25 -11.54 9.66
N CYS A 89 -1.92 -10.81 10.72
CA CYS A 89 -1.30 -11.39 11.91
C CYS A 89 -2.33 -12.28 12.62
N ALA A 90 -2.10 -13.59 12.69
CA ALA A 90 -2.76 -14.43 13.68
C ALA A 90 -1.83 -15.55 14.16
N GLN A 91 -2.06 -16.03 15.38
CA GLN A 91 -1.26 -17.07 16.01
C GLN A 91 -1.38 -18.44 15.32
N ASP A 92 -2.47 -18.71 14.58
CA ASP A 92 -2.74 -20.00 13.92
C ASP A 92 -3.15 -19.87 12.44
N ILE A 93 -2.37 -20.48 11.54
CA ILE A 93 -2.45 -20.35 10.06
C ILE A 93 -3.78 -20.86 9.47
N LEU A 94 -4.44 -21.84 10.11
CA LEU A 94 -5.72 -22.39 9.63
C LEU A 94 -6.93 -21.50 9.99
N HIS A 95 -6.88 -20.82 11.13
CA HIS A 95 -7.89 -19.82 11.51
C HIS A 95 -7.75 -18.53 10.69
N GLN A 96 -6.54 -18.18 10.24
CA GLN A 96 -6.28 -17.05 9.33
C GLN A 96 -7.04 -17.15 8.01
N PHE A 97 -7.10 -18.33 7.39
CA PHE A 97 -7.74 -18.51 6.09
C PHE A 97 -9.26 -18.39 6.19
N LEU A 98 -9.87 -19.02 7.19
CA LEU A 98 -11.31 -18.96 7.38
C LEU A 98 -11.79 -17.57 7.78
N ASP A 99 -11.01 -16.84 8.59
CA ASP A 99 -11.34 -15.48 8.97
C ASP A 99 -11.12 -14.51 7.80
N PHE A 100 -9.99 -14.56 7.08
CA PHE A 100 -9.72 -13.69 5.93
C PHE A 100 -10.77 -13.82 4.81
N VAL A 101 -11.24 -15.05 4.54
CA VAL A 101 -12.26 -15.32 3.52
C VAL A 101 -13.67 -14.95 3.99
N LYS A 102 -13.92 -14.93 5.31
CA LYS A 102 -15.23 -14.53 5.89
C LYS A 102 -15.30 -13.06 6.31
N SER A 103 -14.17 -12.40 6.48
CA SER A 103 -14.05 -11.01 6.92
C SER A 103 -13.95 -10.07 5.72
N ASP A 104 -14.48 -8.86 5.87
CA ASP A 104 -14.29 -7.76 4.93
C ASP A 104 -12.82 -7.27 4.87
N THR A 105 -11.92 -7.80 5.70
CA THR A 105 -10.54 -7.34 5.84
C THR A 105 -9.71 -7.42 4.56
N GLY A 106 -9.92 -8.43 3.71
CA GLY A 106 -9.30 -8.46 2.38
C GLY A 106 -9.74 -7.28 1.51
N GLN A 107 -11.02 -6.92 1.54
CA GLN A 107 -11.54 -5.76 0.83
C GLN A 107 -11.01 -4.45 1.44
N ASN A 108 -10.93 -4.36 2.77
CA ASN A 108 -10.37 -3.22 3.50
C ASN A 108 -8.93 -2.95 3.08
N ILE A 109 -8.08 -3.97 2.97
CA ILE A 109 -6.69 -3.81 2.50
C ILE A 109 -6.65 -3.31 1.06
N SER A 110 -7.47 -3.86 0.15
CA SER A 110 -7.57 -3.35 -1.23
C SER A 110 -7.98 -1.88 -1.27
N LEU A 111 -8.95 -1.47 -0.43
CA LEU A 111 -9.37 -0.08 -0.31
C LEU A 111 -8.25 0.81 0.23
N VAL A 112 -7.50 0.38 1.26
CA VAL A 112 -6.33 1.11 1.77
C VAL A 112 -5.32 1.37 0.65
N LEU A 113 -5.00 0.35 -0.16
CA LEU A 113 -4.09 0.50 -1.28
C LEU A 113 -4.61 1.50 -2.33
N ALA A 114 -5.92 1.49 -2.59
CA ALA A 114 -6.55 2.41 -3.52
C ALA A 114 -6.60 3.85 -2.98
N TYR A 115 -6.91 4.05 -1.69
CA TYR A 115 -6.89 5.36 -1.02
C TYR A 115 -5.48 5.96 -0.93
N LEU A 116 -4.47 5.11 -0.75
CA LEU A 116 -3.07 5.54 -0.85
C LEU A 116 -2.68 5.92 -2.29
N GLY A 117 -3.33 5.34 -3.30
CA GLY A 117 -3.01 5.51 -4.71
C GLY A 117 -1.97 4.52 -5.24
N TYR A 118 -1.88 3.33 -4.65
CA TYR A 118 -1.11 2.19 -5.17
C TYR A 118 -1.89 1.32 -6.16
N THR A 119 -3.22 1.46 -6.22
CA THR A 119 -4.05 0.77 -7.21
C THR A 119 -5.07 1.73 -7.82
N SER A 120 -5.53 1.45 -9.03
CA SER A 120 -6.53 2.24 -9.77
C SER A 120 -7.98 1.93 -9.42
N GLN A 121 -8.23 1.14 -8.36
CA GLN A 121 -9.57 0.65 -8.02
C GLN A 121 -10.48 1.70 -7.37
N PHE A 122 -9.95 2.88 -7.05
CA PHE A 122 -10.70 3.99 -6.47
C PHE A 122 -10.85 5.12 -7.48
N SER A 123 -12.09 5.53 -7.76
CA SER A 123 -12.43 6.58 -8.72
C SER A 123 -12.43 7.99 -8.13
N GLY A 124 -12.36 8.12 -6.80
CA GLY A 124 -12.21 9.41 -6.12
C GLY A 124 -10.76 9.89 -6.07
N VAL A 125 -10.56 10.99 -5.34
CA VAL A 125 -9.23 11.58 -5.14
C VAL A 125 -8.47 10.78 -4.07
N ASN A 126 -7.37 10.13 -4.46
CA ASN A 126 -6.50 9.41 -3.53
C ASN A 126 -5.49 10.35 -2.82
N LEU A 127 -4.78 9.82 -1.84
CA LEU A 127 -3.85 10.60 -1.02
C LEU A 127 -2.70 11.21 -1.82
N ILE A 128 -2.13 10.49 -2.79
CA ILE A 128 -1.05 11.01 -3.65
C ILE A 128 -1.56 12.22 -4.45
N GLN A 129 -2.78 12.14 -5.00
CA GLN A 129 -3.40 13.23 -5.73
C GLN A 129 -3.68 14.43 -4.81
N LEU A 130 -4.19 14.20 -3.59
CA LEU A 130 -4.39 15.25 -2.61
C LEU A 130 -3.08 15.95 -2.24
N ILE A 131 -2.03 15.21 -1.91
CA ILE A 131 -0.71 15.78 -1.58
C ILE A 131 -0.16 16.57 -2.78
N SER A 132 -0.29 16.01 -3.99
CA SER A 132 0.15 16.66 -5.22
C SER A 132 -0.65 17.92 -5.55
N PHE A 133 -1.91 17.99 -5.12
CA PHE A 133 -2.76 19.17 -5.23
C PHE A 133 -2.32 20.25 -4.25
N VAL A 134 -2.20 19.90 -2.97
CA VAL A 134 -1.88 20.86 -1.89
C VAL A 134 -0.48 21.43 -2.03
N LYS A 135 0.52 20.61 -2.43
CA LYS A 135 1.94 21.02 -2.56
C LYS A 135 2.48 21.81 -1.36
N GLY A 136 2.00 21.51 -0.15
CA GLY A 136 2.37 22.19 1.09
C GLY A 136 1.73 23.57 1.31
N LYS A 137 0.75 23.97 0.48
CA LYS A 137 0.06 25.27 0.51
C LYS A 137 -1.43 25.13 0.86
N LEU A 138 -1.71 24.48 1.99
CA LEU A 138 -3.07 24.28 2.46
C LEU A 138 -3.54 25.52 3.23
N LYS A 139 -4.66 26.09 2.80
CA LYS A 139 -5.29 27.25 3.45
C LYS A 139 -6.30 26.82 4.52
N SER A 140 -7.19 25.89 4.18
CA SER A 140 -8.19 25.36 5.11
C SER A 140 -8.69 23.98 4.70
N ILE A 141 -9.27 23.27 5.67
CA ILE A 141 -10.02 22.03 5.46
C ILE A 141 -11.40 22.24 6.05
N GLU A 142 -12.43 21.96 5.26
CA GLU A 142 -13.82 22.17 5.65
C GLU A 142 -14.60 20.86 5.51
N PRO A 143 -15.27 20.38 6.57
CA PRO A 143 -16.19 19.26 6.44
C PRO A 143 -17.43 19.68 5.64
N LEU A 144 -17.92 18.78 4.80
CA LEU A 144 -19.14 18.96 4.01
C LEU A 144 -20.28 18.13 4.61
N GLU A 145 -21.53 18.51 4.32
CA GLU A 145 -22.73 17.77 4.77
C GLU A 145 -22.76 16.32 4.24
N SER A 146 -22.08 16.04 3.13
CA SER A 146 -21.92 14.70 2.56
C SER A 146 -21.03 13.77 3.41
N GLY A 147 -20.30 14.30 4.39
CA GLY A 147 -19.26 13.57 5.14
C GLY A 147 -17.88 13.57 4.45
N GLU A 148 -17.76 14.25 3.31
CA GLU A 148 -16.48 14.51 2.63
C GLU A 148 -15.80 15.76 3.19
N PHE A 149 -14.53 15.97 2.81
CA PHE A 149 -13.72 17.10 3.24
C PHE A 149 -13.22 17.88 2.02
N ARG A 150 -13.42 19.19 2.05
CA ARG A 150 -12.90 20.12 1.05
C ARG A 150 -11.58 20.71 1.54
N HIS A 151 -10.52 20.48 0.79
CA HIS A 151 -9.20 21.09 1.01
C HIS A 151 -9.05 22.30 0.09
N ASN A 152 -8.87 23.47 0.67
CA ASN A 152 -8.67 24.72 -0.06
C ASN A 152 -7.18 25.08 -0.09
N SER A 153 -6.66 25.39 -1.27
CA SER A 153 -5.28 25.83 -1.49
C SER A 153 -5.18 27.36 -1.46
N ASP A 154 -3.97 27.89 -1.24
CA ASP A 154 -3.69 29.33 -1.20
C ASP A 154 -4.03 30.06 -2.51
N ASP A 155 -4.02 29.35 -3.64
CA ASP A 155 -4.39 29.88 -4.95
C ASP A 155 -5.91 29.88 -5.21
N ASN A 156 -6.72 29.69 -4.16
CA ASN A 156 -8.18 29.58 -4.18
C ASN A 156 -8.72 28.42 -5.03
N THR A 157 -7.88 27.43 -5.36
CA THR A 157 -8.37 26.15 -5.88
C THR A 157 -8.82 25.26 -4.72
N SER A 158 -9.70 24.29 -5.00
CA SER A 158 -10.13 23.31 -4.00
C SER A 158 -10.20 21.89 -4.56
N ILE A 159 -10.02 20.91 -3.68
CA ILE A 159 -10.19 19.49 -3.98
C ILE A 159 -11.00 18.84 -2.86
N THR A 160 -11.94 17.97 -3.23
CA THR A 160 -12.78 17.25 -2.27
C THR A 160 -12.32 15.80 -2.17
N VAL A 161 -12.23 15.29 -0.94
CA VAL A 161 -11.81 13.93 -0.64
C VAL A 161 -12.76 13.26 0.35
N VAL A 162 -12.82 11.93 0.29
CA VAL A 162 -13.56 11.12 1.27
C VAL A 162 -12.88 11.14 2.64
N LYS A 163 -13.63 10.80 3.70
CA LYS A 163 -13.15 10.82 5.08
C LYS A 163 -11.89 9.99 5.30
N GLU A 164 -11.75 8.85 4.62
CA GLU A 164 -10.61 7.94 4.74
C GLU A 164 -9.33 8.60 4.21
N VAL A 165 -9.40 9.27 3.07
CA VAL A 165 -8.27 9.99 2.49
C VAL A 165 -7.90 11.21 3.33
N ASN A 166 -8.87 11.93 3.89
CA ASN A 166 -8.58 13.00 4.85
C ASN A 166 -7.92 12.46 6.12
N ALA A 167 -8.39 11.34 6.67
CA ALA A 167 -7.79 10.71 7.86
C ALA A 167 -6.33 10.30 7.60
N LEU A 168 -6.05 9.71 6.44
CA LEU A 168 -4.69 9.40 6.01
C LEU A 168 -3.84 10.67 5.85
N TYR A 169 -4.42 11.75 5.32
CA TYR A 169 -3.72 13.03 5.17
C TYR A 169 -3.30 13.63 6.52
N GLN A 170 -4.14 13.51 7.55
CA GLN A 170 -3.85 14.02 8.90
C GLN A 170 -2.86 13.15 9.69
N ASN A 171 -2.62 11.89 9.29
CA ASN A 171 -1.71 11.01 10.02
C ASN A 171 -0.24 11.33 9.70
N CYS A 172 0.52 11.73 10.72
CA CYS A 172 1.93 12.11 10.57
C CYS A 172 2.84 10.95 10.13
N ASN A 173 2.60 9.72 10.58
CA ASN A 173 3.37 8.55 10.14
C ASN A 173 3.11 8.24 8.66
N VAL A 174 1.85 8.38 8.21
CA VAL A 174 1.49 8.24 6.79
C VAL A 174 2.19 9.32 5.95
N GLN A 175 2.15 10.58 6.37
CA GLN A 175 2.85 11.68 5.70
C GLN A 175 4.36 11.46 5.61
N GLN A 176 5.00 11.00 6.68
CA GLN A 176 6.44 10.74 6.69
C GLN A 176 6.85 9.61 5.73
N ASN A 177 6.02 8.58 5.58
CA ASN A 177 6.37 7.41 4.79
C ASN A 177 5.96 7.51 3.31
N ILE A 178 4.92 8.28 2.96
CA ILE A 178 4.45 8.37 1.57
C ILE A 178 5.45 9.05 0.63
N TYR A 179 6.22 10.03 1.11
CA TYR A 179 7.32 10.58 0.30
C TYR A 179 8.41 9.54 0.06
N ASN A 180 8.83 8.82 1.11
CA ASN A 180 9.91 7.84 1.00
C ASN A 180 9.51 6.60 0.19
N SER A 181 8.21 6.31 0.09
CA SER A 181 7.69 5.16 -0.64
C SER A 181 7.46 5.43 -2.14
N LEU A 182 7.34 6.69 -2.56
CA LEU A 182 7.07 7.08 -3.96
C LEU A 182 7.98 8.18 -4.50
N GLY A 183 8.13 9.29 -3.75
CA GLY A 183 8.96 10.43 -4.17
C GLY A 183 10.44 10.06 -4.26
N ARG A 184 11.02 9.56 -3.15
CA ARG A 184 12.42 9.15 -3.09
C ARG A 184 12.83 8.13 -4.18
N PRO A 185 12.09 7.02 -4.42
CA PRO A 185 12.42 6.10 -5.51
C PRO A 185 12.41 6.77 -6.89
N LEU A 186 11.54 7.75 -7.13
CA LEU A 186 11.50 8.48 -8.40
C LEU A 186 12.62 9.51 -8.56
N GLU A 187 13.26 9.95 -7.47
CA GLU A 187 14.44 10.81 -7.55
C GLU A 187 15.67 10.05 -8.04
N LEU A 188 15.75 8.73 -7.83
CA LEU A 188 16.87 7.90 -8.25
C LEU A 188 17.17 8.05 -9.75
N PRO A 189 18.45 8.21 -10.15
CA PRO A 189 18.81 8.53 -11.53
C PRO A 189 18.46 7.42 -12.52
N ASN A 190 18.38 6.18 -12.06
CA ASN A 190 18.10 4.99 -12.85
C ASN A 190 16.62 4.56 -12.83
N VAL A 191 15.74 5.30 -12.13
CA VAL A 191 14.30 5.03 -12.06
C VAL A 191 13.54 6.12 -12.82
N ASP A 192 12.68 5.70 -13.75
CA ASP A 192 11.84 6.55 -14.58
C ASP A 192 10.37 6.55 -14.10
N SER A 193 9.89 5.42 -13.60
CA SER A 193 8.54 5.26 -13.08
C SER A 193 8.42 4.14 -12.04
N ILE A 194 7.31 4.14 -11.32
CA ILE A 194 6.89 3.09 -10.41
C ILE A 194 5.55 2.56 -10.89
N ASP A 195 5.46 1.26 -11.13
CA ASP A 195 4.19 0.57 -11.33
C ASP A 195 3.77 -0.11 -10.03
N SER A 196 2.47 -0.05 -9.73
CA SER A 196 1.89 -0.84 -8.65
C SER A 196 0.54 -1.41 -9.04
N PHE A 197 0.30 -2.68 -8.67
CA PHE A 197 -0.90 -3.43 -9.03
C PHE A 197 -1.07 -4.67 -8.15
N ILE A 198 -2.29 -5.18 -8.05
CA ILE A 198 -2.56 -6.47 -7.39
C ILE A 198 -2.14 -7.59 -8.34
N LYS A 199 -1.35 -8.52 -7.82
CA LYS A 199 -0.89 -9.69 -8.56
C LYS A 199 -2.09 -10.49 -9.07
N HIS A 200 -2.03 -10.90 -10.34
CA HIS A 200 -3.12 -11.60 -11.05
C HIS A 200 -4.33 -10.72 -11.40
N ASP A 201 -4.26 -9.40 -11.16
CA ASP A 201 -5.30 -8.44 -11.54
C ASP A 201 -4.69 -7.13 -12.07
N GLU A 202 -3.62 -7.23 -12.87
CA GLU A 202 -2.87 -6.07 -13.37
C GLU A 202 -3.74 -5.15 -14.24
N GLU A 203 -4.60 -5.71 -15.09
CA GLU A 203 -5.40 -4.93 -16.05
C GLU A 203 -6.35 -3.94 -15.38
N SER A 204 -6.92 -4.29 -14.21
CA SER A 204 -7.90 -3.45 -13.53
C SER A 204 -7.29 -2.58 -12.42
N THR A 205 -6.14 -2.98 -11.87
CA THR A 205 -5.58 -2.36 -10.66
C THR A 205 -4.32 -1.55 -10.88
N LYS A 206 -3.69 -1.64 -12.07
CA LYS A 206 -2.41 -0.99 -12.31
C LYS A 206 -2.48 0.53 -12.33
N ILE A 207 -1.59 1.13 -11.56
CA ILE A 207 -1.26 2.55 -11.65
C ILE A 207 0.24 2.72 -11.93
N THR A 208 0.58 3.76 -12.69
CA THR A 208 1.96 4.12 -13.00
C THR A 208 2.24 5.54 -12.55
N HIS A 209 3.18 5.69 -11.63
CA HIS A 209 3.69 6.98 -11.17
C HIS A 209 4.98 7.32 -11.92
N LYS A 210 5.00 8.39 -12.71
CA LYS A 210 6.17 8.80 -13.52
C LYS A 210 6.95 9.91 -12.85
N LYS A 211 8.28 9.91 -13.01
CA LYS A 211 9.20 10.92 -12.47
C LYS A 211 8.83 12.37 -12.82
N ARG A 212 8.34 12.61 -14.04
CA ARG A 212 7.93 13.96 -14.50
C ARG A 212 6.53 14.39 -14.04
N HIS A 213 5.78 13.54 -13.35
CA HIS A 213 4.41 13.79 -12.89
C HIS A 213 4.23 13.55 -11.39
N CYS A 214 5.22 12.97 -10.71
CA CYS A 214 5.21 12.86 -9.27
C CYS A 214 5.70 14.19 -8.69
N PHE A 215 4.74 15.05 -8.36
CA PHE A 215 4.97 16.36 -7.75
C PHE A 215 5.40 16.29 -6.30
N ILE A 216 5.62 15.08 -5.76
CA ILE A 216 6.02 14.83 -4.38
C ILE A 216 7.51 15.21 -4.22
N ASN A 217 7.80 16.51 -4.18
CA ASN A 217 9.13 17.06 -3.90
C ASN A 217 9.37 17.06 -2.39
N LYS A 218 10.61 16.81 -1.95
CA LYS A 218 11.03 16.88 -0.55
C LYS A 218 10.55 18.15 0.17
N SER A 219 10.55 19.30 -0.53
CA SER A 219 10.12 20.59 0.02
C SER A 219 8.64 20.66 0.39
N ILE A 220 7.78 19.79 -0.15
CA ILE A 220 6.35 19.71 0.17
C ILE A 220 6.13 19.03 1.52
N PHE A 221 7.04 18.14 1.92
CA PHE A 221 7.00 17.42 3.20
C PHE A 221 7.80 18.12 4.31
N ASP A 222 8.63 19.10 3.94
CA ASP A 222 9.33 19.98 4.89
C ASP A 222 8.42 21.09 5.47
N VAL A 223 7.17 21.20 4.99
CA VAL A 223 6.18 22.10 5.58
C VAL A 223 5.70 21.45 6.88
N ARG A 224 6.26 21.93 8.00
CA ARG A 224 5.78 21.65 9.37
C ARG A 224 4.26 21.59 9.38
N ILE A 225 3.73 20.41 9.71
CA ILE A 225 2.33 20.24 10.11
C ILE A 225 2.10 21.23 11.27
N MET A 226 1.45 22.36 10.98
CA MET A 226 0.92 23.22 12.04
C MET A 226 -0.24 22.47 12.65
N TYR A 227 -0.02 22.00 13.88
CA TYR A 227 -1.05 21.49 14.77
C TYR A 227 -2.22 22.47 14.81
N TYR A 228 -3.41 21.98 14.46
CA TYR A 228 -4.69 22.51 14.92
C TYR A 228 -5.44 21.39 15.62
#